data_AF-A0A5C5Q6P8-F1
#
_entry.id   AF-A0A5C5Q6P8-F1
#
_cell.length_a   1.000
_cell.length_b   1.000
_cell.length_c   1.000
_cell.angle_alpha   90.00
_cell.angle_beta   90.00
_cell.angle_gamma   90.00
#
_symmetry.space_group_name_H-M   'P 1'
#
loop_
_entity.id
_entity.type
_entity.pdbx_description
1 polymer ?
#
loop_
_entity_poly.entity_id
_entity_poly.type
_entity_poly.pdbx_seq_one_letter_code
_entity_poly.pdbx_strand_id
1 'polypeptide(L)'
;MTYLVGLLMPSLGLPVFRGKVGAPEFSAIDTLTGIALPMLEDTQGVRAFTQETGSKLKLLDSLPLPPALDETTATTPALQDVLAAALAAAAVRKAEEEAAYQASLTPEDKRRLLEAEELEERKRLWIEQAKAASGLT
;
A
#
# COMPACT_ATOMS: atom_id res chain seq x y z
N MET A 1 -20.54 24.62 -11.32
CA MET A 1 -20.86 24.02 -12.64
C MET A 1 -22.23 23.36 -12.54
N THR A 2 -23.04 23.44 -13.58
CA THR A 2 -24.51 23.36 -13.61
C THR A 2 -25.12 22.08 -13.00
N TYR A 3 -26.12 22.24 -12.13
CA TYR A 3 -26.85 21.15 -11.45
C TYR A 3 -27.87 20.46 -12.38
N LEU A 4 -28.06 19.16 -12.16
CA LEU A 4 -29.12 18.37 -12.78
C LEU A 4 -30.48 18.83 -12.23
N VAL A 5 -31.18 19.71 -12.95
CA VAL A 5 -32.52 20.16 -12.55
C VAL A 5 -33.56 19.20 -13.14
N GLY A 6 -34.24 18.45 -12.28
CA GLY A 6 -35.35 17.59 -12.68
C GLY A 6 -36.61 18.41 -12.91
N LEU A 7 -37.09 18.47 -14.16
CA LEU A 7 -38.43 18.99 -14.45
C LEU A 7 -39.43 17.84 -14.22
N LEU A 8 -40.21 17.90 -13.15
CA LEU A 8 -41.31 16.98 -12.91
C LEU A 8 -42.48 17.36 -13.83
N MET A 9 -42.56 16.78 -15.03
CA MET A 9 -43.77 16.90 -15.86
C MET A 9 -44.84 15.91 -15.36
N PRO A 10 -46.02 16.37 -14.90
CA PRO A 10 -47.06 15.50 -14.35
C PRO A 10 -47.57 14.42 -15.31
N SER A 11 -47.38 14.59 -16.62
CA SER A 11 -47.89 13.70 -17.66
C SER A 11 -47.01 12.49 -18.00
N LEU A 12 -45.75 12.45 -17.54
CA LEU A 12 -44.77 11.45 -18.01
C LEU A 12 -44.26 10.50 -16.93
N GLY A 13 -44.59 10.70 -15.65
CA GLY A 13 -44.24 9.79 -14.53
C GLY A 13 -42.74 9.52 -14.32
N LEU A 14 -41.87 10.07 -15.18
CA LEU A 14 -40.45 9.80 -15.26
C LEU A 14 -39.69 11.14 -15.30
N PRO A 15 -38.77 11.39 -14.34
CA PRO A 15 -38.00 12.63 -14.32
C PRO A 15 -37.09 12.72 -15.55
N VAL A 16 -37.17 13.84 -16.27
CA VAL A 16 -36.26 14.14 -17.38
C VAL A 16 -35.08 14.94 -16.84
N PHE A 17 -33.94 14.29 -16.69
CA PHE A 17 -32.70 14.94 -16.29
C PHE A 17 -32.02 15.59 -17.51
N ARG A 18 -31.85 16.91 -17.48
CA ARG A 18 -31.07 17.65 -18.50
C ARG A 18 -29.81 18.24 -17.87
N GLY A 19 -28.65 17.76 -18.31
CA GLY A 19 -27.33 18.24 -17.92
C GLY A 19 -26.24 17.43 -18.63
N LYS A 20 -25.07 18.03 -18.88
CA LYS A 20 -23.90 17.29 -19.40
C LYS A 20 -23.32 16.48 -18.24
N VAL A 21 -23.61 15.19 -18.19
CA VAL A 21 -22.95 14.26 -17.27
C VAL A 21 -21.67 13.78 -17.97
N GLY A 22 -20.63 14.61 -17.94
CA GLY A 22 -19.29 14.16 -18.33
C GLY A 22 -18.77 13.14 -17.33
N ALA A 23 -17.89 12.24 -17.76
CA ALA A 23 -17.17 11.39 -16.82
C ALA A 23 -16.35 12.27 -15.86
N PRO A 24 -16.32 11.95 -14.55
CA PRO A 24 -15.52 12.71 -13.61
C PRO A 24 -14.02 12.60 -13.94
N GLU A 25 -13.30 13.69 -13.74
CA GLU A 25 -11.83 13.71 -13.81
C GLU A 25 -11.23 13.24 -12.49
N PHE A 26 -10.22 12.38 -12.56
CA PHE A 26 -9.56 11.81 -11.39
C PHE A 26 -8.07 12.17 -11.41
N SER A 27 -7.54 12.48 -10.23
CA SER A 27 -6.11 12.54 -9.95
C SER A 27 -5.84 11.72 -8.69
N ALA A 28 -4.64 11.16 -8.60
CA ALA A 28 -4.18 10.48 -7.41
C ALA A 28 -2.96 11.21 -6.87
N ILE A 29 -2.87 11.27 -5.54
CA ILE A 29 -1.74 11.83 -4.82
C ILE A 29 -1.25 10.80 -3.81
N ASP A 30 0.05 10.76 -3.57
CA ASP A 30 0.60 10.06 -2.43
C ASP A 30 0.28 10.83 -1.15
N THR A 31 -0.22 10.12 -0.14
CA THR A 31 -0.69 10.73 1.12
C THR A 31 0.45 11.17 2.04
N LEU A 32 1.63 10.56 1.91
CA LEU A 32 2.78 10.88 2.76
C LEU A 32 3.53 12.11 2.25
N THR A 33 3.71 12.20 0.94
CA THR A 33 4.49 13.27 0.29
C THR A 33 3.64 14.36 -0.35
N GLY A 34 2.35 14.11 -0.62
CA GLY A 34 1.48 15.01 -1.37
C GLY A 34 1.79 15.06 -2.87
N ILE A 35 2.67 14.20 -3.37
CA ILE A 35 3.13 14.17 -4.76
C ILE A 35 2.06 13.52 -5.65
N ALA A 36 1.82 14.09 -6.83
CA ALA A 36 0.90 13.54 -7.81
C ALA A 36 1.42 12.23 -8.43
N LEU A 37 0.58 11.21 -8.43
CA LEU A 37 0.90 9.90 -9.00
C LEU A 37 0.57 9.86 -10.50
N PRO A 38 1.38 9.14 -11.30
CA PRO A 38 1.12 9.01 -12.73
C PRO A 38 -0.20 8.28 -12.97
N MET A 39 -1.07 8.88 -13.79
CA MET A 39 -2.37 8.32 -14.15
C MET A 39 -2.30 7.60 -15.50
N LEU A 40 -2.94 6.44 -15.59
CA LEU A 40 -3.09 5.71 -16.84
C LEU A 40 -4.13 6.41 -17.73
N GLU A 41 -3.74 6.69 -18.98
CA GLU A 41 -4.61 7.24 -20.01
C GLU A 41 -5.63 6.19 -20.50
N ASP A 42 -6.70 6.62 -21.16
CA ASP A 42 -7.67 5.75 -21.87
C ASP A 42 -8.43 4.69 -21.05
N THR A 43 -8.61 4.91 -19.74
CA THR A 43 -9.41 4.02 -18.86
C THR A 43 -10.94 4.21 -18.96
N GLN A 44 -11.42 4.97 -19.95
CA GLN A 44 -12.84 5.32 -20.13
C GLN A 44 -13.75 4.09 -20.27
N GLY A 45 -13.25 3.02 -20.91
CA GLY A 45 -14.00 1.78 -21.09
C GLY A 45 -14.35 1.08 -19.78
N VAL A 46 -13.47 1.16 -18.77
CA VAL A 46 -13.68 0.60 -17.43
C VAL A 46 -14.57 1.52 -16.59
N ARG A 47 -14.36 2.83 -16.70
CA ARG A 47 -14.98 3.85 -15.85
C ARG A 47 -16.38 4.27 -16.29
N ALA A 48 -16.88 3.75 -17.41
CA ALA A 48 -18.21 4.06 -17.92
C ALA A 48 -19.31 3.63 -16.94
N PHE A 49 -20.25 4.54 -16.67
CA PHE A 49 -21.46 4.24 -15.90
C PHE A 49 -22.28 3.17 -16.63
N THR A 50 -22.50 2.04 -15.98
CA THR A 50 -23.30 0.93 -16.51
C THR A 50 -24.03 0.19 -15.39
N GLN A 51 -25.14 -0.47 -15.74
CA GLN A 51 -25.85 -1.38 -14.85
C GLN A 51 -25.14 -2.75 -14.77
N GLU A 52 -24.37 -3.13 -15.79
CA GLU A 52 -23.62 -4.40 -15.83
C GLU A 52 -22.23 -4.27 -15.20
N THR A 53 -22.19 -4.10 -13.88
CA THR A 53 -20.93 -3.92 -13.13
C THR A 53 -20.01 -5.14 -13.23
N GLY A 54 -20.57 -6.36 -13.24
CA GLY A 54 -19.80 -7.60 -13.35
C GLY A 54 -18.98 -7.70 -14.64
N SER A 55 -19.53 -7.22 -15.77
CA SER A 55 -18.81 -7.16 -17.05
C SER A 55 -17.65 -6.17 -17.01
N LYS A 56 -17.80 -5.04 -16.29
CA LYS A 56 -16.72 -4.05 -16.11
C LYS A 56 -15.63 -4.54 -15.16
N LEU A 57 -15.98 -5.27 -14.10
CA LEU A 57 -14.99 -5.87 -13.20
C LEU A 57 -14.13 -6.89 -13.94
N LYS A 58 -14.73 -7.76 -14.76
CA LYS A 58 -13.96 -8.69 -15.61
C LYS A 58 -13.03 -7.98 -16.59
N LEU A 59 -13.47 -6.85 -17.15
CA LEU A 59 -12.64 -6.02 -18.02
C LEU A 59 -11.48 -5.39 -17.23
N LEU A 60 -11.73 -4.89 -16.02
CA LEU A 60 -10.69 -4.39 -15.13
C LEU A 60 -9.66 -5.47 -14.79
N ASP A 61 -10.10 -6.69 -14.46
CA ASP A 61 -9.23 -7.82 -14.14
C ASP A 61 -8.37 -8.26 -15.34
N SER A 62 -8.82 -7.96 -16.56
CA SER A 62 -8.05 -8.26 -17.78
C SER A 62 -6.98 -7.20 -18.10
N LEU A 63 -7.00 -6.05 -17.43
CA LEU A 63 -6.00 -5.00 -17.63
C LEU A 63 -4.70 -5.34 -16.92
N PRO A 64 -3.55 -4.95 -17.50
CA PRO A 64 -2.27 -5.12 -16.82
C PRO A 64 -2.25 -4.30 -15.53
N LEU A 65 -1.87 -4.94 -14.44
CA LEU A 65 -1.70 -4.26 -13.15
C LEU A 65 -0.52 -3.29 -13.26
N PRO A 66 -0.62 -2.07 -12.71
CA PRO A 66 0.52 -1.16 -12.67
C PRO A 66 1.69 -1.82 -11.91
N PRO A 67 2.93 -1.55 -12.33
CA PRO A 67 4.11 -2.12 -11.68
C PRO A 67 4.20 -1.64 -10.23
N ALA A 68 4.71 -2.50 -9.36
CA ALA A 68 5.01 -2.13 -7.98
C ALA A 68 6.05 -0.99 -7.96
N LEU A 69 5.95 -0.11 -6.95
CA LEU A 69 6.88 0.99 -6.77
C LEU A 69 8.12 0.47 -6.02
N ASP A 70 9.20 0.28 -6.75
CA ASP A 70 10.49 -0.25 -6.30
C ASP A 70 11.63 0.61 -6.87
N GLU A 71 12.88 0.35 -6.46
CA GLU A 71 14.06 1.08 -6.93
C GLU A 71 14.22 1.06 -8.46
N THR A 72 13.74 0.00 -9.12
CA THR A 72 13.82 -0.16 -10.58
C THR A 72 12.71 0.58 -11.33
N THR A 73 11.59 0.85 -10.68
CA THR A 73 10.39 1.45 -11.29
C THR A 73 10.21 2.92 -10.91
N ALA A 74 10.83 3.37 -9.81
CA ALA A 74 10.95 4.77 -9.41
C ALA A 74 11.93 5.55 -10.31
N THR A 75 11.60 5.65 -11.59
CA THR A 75 12.44 6.27 -12.63
C THR A 75 12.46 7.80 -12.58
N THR A 76 11.51 8.41 -11.85
CA THR A 76 11.42 9.86 -11.70
C THR A 76 11.79 10.28 -10.27
N PRO A 77 12.40 11.47 -10.07
CA PRO A 77 12.76 11.95 -8.73
C PRO A 77 11.56 12.01 -7.78
N ALA A 78 10.40 12.44 -8.29
CA ALA A 78 9.16 12.50 -7.53
C ALA A 78 8.74 11.12 -6.99
N LEU A 79 8.88 10.06 -7.78
CA LEU A 79 8.57 8.69 -7.35
C LEU A 79 9.63 8.12 -6.40
N GLN A 80 10.88 8.58 -6.48
CA GLN A 80 11.93 8.21 -5.53
C GLN A 80 11.66 8.80 -4.15
N ASP A 81 11.18 10.05 -4.09
CA ASP A 81 10.77 10.69 -2.84
C ASP A 81 9.58 9.96 -2.20
N VAL A 82 8.59 9.55 -3.01
CA VAL A 82 7.47 8.71 -2.55
C VAL A 82 7.96 7.37 -1.99
N LEU A 83 8.89 6.70 -2.69
CA LEU A 83 9.46 5.43 -2.24
C LEU A 83 10.18 5.60 -0.89
N ALA A 84 11.03 6.63 -0.78
CA ALA A 84 11.77 6.90 0.45
C ALA A 84 10.83 7.19 1.64
N ALA A 85 9.77 7.99 1.41
CA ALA A 85 8.77 8.27 2.42
C ALA A 85 8.00 7.01 2.85
N ALA A 86 7.63 6.16 1.90
CA ALA A 86 6.96 4.89 2.18
C ALA A 86 7.84 3.94 3.00
N LEU A 87 9.13 3.82 2.66
CA LEU A 87 10.10 3.02 3.42
C LEU A 87 10.31 3.57 4.84
N ALA A 88 10.42 4.88 4.99
CA ALA A 88 10.54 5.52 6.30
C ALA A 88 9.30 5.26 7.17
N ALA A 89 8.09 5.40 6.61
CA ALA A 89 6.84 5.11 7.31
C ALA A 89 6.74 3.63 7.71
N ALA A 90 7.15 2.70 6.83
CA ALA A 90 7.18 1.28 7.15
C ALA A 90 8.16 0.95 8.29
N ALA A 91 9.34 1.59 8.30
CA ALA A 91 10.32 1.43 9.37
C ALA A 91 9.79 1.94 10.72
N VAL A 92 9.12 3.10 10.73
CA VAL A 92 8.48 3.64 11.95
C VAL A 92 7.41 2.69 12.47
N ARG A 93 6.51 2.21 11.60
CA ARG A 93 5.47 1.26 12.00
C ARG A 93 6.05 -0.03 12.58
N LYS A 94 7.12 -0.55 11.97
CA LYS A 94 7.79 -1.75 12.47
C LYS A 94 8.41 -1.50 13.85
N ALA A 95 9.05 -0.35 14.05
CA ALA A 95 9.60 0.04 15.35
C ALA A 95 8.50 0.22 16.41
N GLU A 96 7.35 0.79 16.03
CA GLU A 96 6.18 0.90 16.91
C GLU A 96 5.59 -0.47 17.27
N GLU A 97 5.48 -1.38 16.31
CA GLU A 97 5.02 -2.76 16.54
C GLU A 97 5.99 -3.52 17.45
N GLU A 98 7.31 -3.39 17.24
CA GLU A 98 8.34 -3.97 18.10
C GLU A 98 8.31 -3.35 19.50
N ALA A 99 8.14 -2.03 19.62
CA ALA A 99 8.02 -1.34 20.90
C ALA A 99 6.74 -1.75 21.65
N ALA A 100 5.62 -1.87 20.94
CA ALA A 100 4.35 -2.35 21.50
C ALA A 100 4.46 -3.81 21.96
N TYR A 101 5.14 -4.66 21.18
CA TYR A 101 5.47 -6.01 21.57
C TYR A 101 6.28 -6.00 22.87
N GLN A 102 7.41 -5.27 22.93
CA GLN A 102 8.25 -5.17 24.13
C GLN A 102 7.54 -4.61 25.37
N ALA A 103 6.61 -3.66 25.17
CA ALA A 103 5.77 -3.13 26.23
C ALA A 103 4.76 -4.16 26.74
N SER A 104 4.30 -5.08 25.89
CA SER A 104 3.37 -6.15 26.27
C SER A 104 4.01 -7.33 27.01
N LEU A 105 5.34 -7.48 26.96
CA LEU A 105 6.03 -8.58 27.63
C LEU A 105 5.91 -8.49 29.16
N THR A 106 5.54 -9.61 29.78
CA THR A 106 5.59 -9.74 31.24
C THR A 106 7.03 -9.79 31.74
N PRO A 107 7.30 -9.50 33.03
CA PRO A 107 8.63 -9.64 33.60
C PRO A 107 9.22 -11.06 33.47
N GLU A 108 8.38 -12.09 33.47
CA GLU A 108 8.83 -13.47 33.24
C GLU A 108 9.25 -13.71 31.79
N ASP A 109 8.50 -13.18 30.82
CA ASP A 109 8.84 -13.32 29.41
C ASP A 109 10.16 -12.60 29.09
N LYS A 110 10.40 -11.43 29.69
CA LYS A 110 11.68 -10.71 29.56
C LYS A 110 12.85 -11.52 30.12
N ARG A 111 12.67 -12.20 31.26
CA ARG A 111 13.69 -13.10 31.82
C ARG A 111 13.99 -14.28 30.90
N ARG A 112 12.96 -14.93 30.35
CA ARG A 112 13.13 -16.05 29.42
C ARG A 112 13.86 -15.63 28.14
N LEU A 113 13.62 -14.42 27.63
CA LEU A 113 14.35 -13.90 26.47
C LEU A 113 15.83 -13.66 26.78
N LEU A 114 16.15 -13.07 27.94
CA LEU A 114 17.55 -12.88 28.36
C LEU A 114 18.28 -14.21 28.52
N GLU A 115 17.65 -15.18 29.19
CA GLU A 115 18.22 -16.53 29.34
C GLU A 115 18.43 -17.22 27.98
N ALA A 116 17.53 -17.00 27.02
CA ALA A 116 17.67 -17.52 25.66
C ALA A 116 18.82 -16.86 24.90
N GLU A 117 18.99 -15.54 25.02
CA GLU A 117 20.08 -14.78 24.41
C GLU A 117 21.45 -15.20 24.97
N GLU A 118 21.59 -15.31 26.30
CA GLU A 118 22.80 -15.80 26.96
C GLU A 118 23.15 -17.24 26.52
N LEU A 119 22.14 -18.07 26.32
CA LEU A 119 22.32 -19.45 25.87
C LEU A 119 22.76 -19.52 24.40
N GLU A 120 22.29 -18.62 23.54
CA GLU A 120 22.75 -18.48 22.17
C GLU A 120 24.19 -17.96 22.08
N GLU A 121 24.55 -16.94 22.85
CA GLU A 121 25.93 -16.44 22.91
C GLU A 121 26.88 -17.54 23.38
N ARG A 122 26.49 -18.28 24.43
CA ARG A 122 27.28 -19.39 24.94
C ARG A 122 27.45 -20.51 23.91
N LYS A 123 26.41 -20.80 23.12
CA LYS A 123 26.51 -21.74 21.97
C LYS A 123 27.48 -21.22 20.92
N ARG A 124 27.43 -19.94 20.54
CA ARG A 124 28.35 -19.34 19.56
C ARG A 124 29.81 -19.45 20.01
N LEU A 125 30.09 -19.10 21.26
CA LEU A 125 31.43 -19.20 21.84
C LEU A 125 31.95 -20.64 21.84
N TRP A 126 31.08 -21.60 22.16
CA TRP A 126 31.46 -23.01 22.11
C TRP A 126 31.79 -23.47 20.69
N ILE A 127 31.02 -23.01 19.69
CA ILE A 127 31.29 -23.30 18.27
C ILE A 127 32.61 -22.68 17.80
N GLU A 128 32.90 -21.42 18.15
CA GLU A 128 34.17 -20.78 17.80
C GLU A 128 35.36 -21.48 18.46
N GLN A 129 35.22 -21.86 19.73
CA GLN A 129 36.25 -22.58 20.46
C GLN A 129 36.47 -23.98 19.87
N ALA A 130 35.41 -24.67 19.47
CA ALA A 130 35.49 -25.95 18.76
C ALA A 130 36.14 -25.81 17.38
N LYS A 131 35.87 -24.71 16.65
CA LYS A 131 36.52 -24.42 15.35
C LYS A 131 38.01 -24.06 15.51
N ALA A 132 38.38 -23.39 16.61
CA ALA A 132 39.76 -23.08 16.93
C ALA A 132 40.57 -24.32 17.37
N ALA A 133 39.98 -25.20 18.19
CA ALA A 133 40.54 -26.52 18.52
C ALA A 133 40.55 -27.48 17.30
N SER A 134 39.62 -27.22 16.39
CA SER A 134 39.43 -27.71 15.02
C SER A 134 40.67 -27.83 14.13
N GLY A 135 41.51 -26.80 14.15
CA GLY A 135 42.63 -26.66 13.21
C GLY A 135 42.24 -26.75 11.72
N LEU A 136 41.01 -26.41 11.33
CA LEU A 136 40.59 -26.43 9.93
C LEU A 136 40.82 -25.04 9.30
N THR A 137 42.04 -24.82 8.83
CA THR A 137 42.35 -23.92 7.71
C THR A 137 42.02 -24.60 6.39
#